data_AF-H6N6T6-F1
#
_entry.id   AF-H6N6T6-F1
#
_cell.length_a   1.000
_cell.length_b   1.000
_cell.length_c   1.000
_cell.angle_alpha   90.00
_cell.angle_beta   90.00
_cell.angle_gamma   90.00
#
_symmetry.space_group_name_H-M   'P 1'
#
loop_
_entity.id
_entity.type
_entity.pdbx_description
1 polymer ?
#
loop_
_entity_poly.entity_id
_entity_poly.type
_entity_poly.pdbx_seq_one_letter_code
_entity_poly.pdbx_strand_id
1 'polypeptide(L)'
;MNMFASGLSKGILGTSVAVGTGVGLGSAALTSKGDSPFSKTSSSSKIPATPKSCKIYQIQSSATGEVKSITEEAIKTELGQEGIEHYKKIKEACDTAKGGNIFLSKKGDKRYWQYYPEDQDKQTVKQYLEKNPNS
;
A
#
# COMPACT_ATOMS: atom_id res chain seq x y z
N MET A 1 -51.50 2.10 1.74
CA MET A 1 -51.56 1.88 0.28
C MET A 1 -51.53 3.23 -0.39
N ASN A 2 -50.49 3.55 -1.16
CA ASN A 2 -50.48 4.67 -2.11
C ASN A 2 -49.58 4.24 -3.29
N MET A 3 -50.19 4.11 -4.46
CA MET A 3 -49.56 3.84 -5.75
C MET A 3 -49.26 5.16 -6.44
N PHE A 4 -48.07 5.30 -7.04
CA PHE A 4 -47.83 6.21 -8.15
C PHE A 4 -47.04 5.47 -9.23
N ALA A 5 -47.59 5.51 -10.44
CA ALA A 5 -47.15 4.81 -11.64
C ALA A 5 -46.42 5.75 -12.61
N SER A 6 -45.78 5.14 -13.61
CA SER A 6 -45.33 5.72 -14.90
C SER A 6 -44.05 6.58 -14.83
N GLY A 7 -43.07 6.49 -15.72
CA GLY A 7 -42.93 5.75 -16.97
C GLY A 7 -41.71 6.26 -17.77
N LEU A 8 -41.22 5.41 -18.69
CA LEU A 8 -40.35 5.62 -19.87
C LEU A 8 -39.50 6.91 -20.04
N SER A 9 -38.20 6.72 -20.27
CA SER A 9 -37.47 7.47 -21.32
C SER A 9 -36.49 6.54 -22.06
N LYS A 10 -36.77 6.39 -23.36
CA LYS A 10 -35.93 5.77 -24.39
C LYS A 10 -35.08 6.86 -25.05
N GLY A 11 -33.85 6.53 -25.45
CA GLY A 11 -33.01 7.30 -26.37
C GLY A 11 -31.53 7.19 -25.98
N ILE A 12 -30.54 7.08 -26.87
CA ILE A 12 -30.45 7.30 -28.31
C ILE A 12 -29.36 6.36 -28.87
N LEU A 13 -29.61 5.82 -30.06
CA LEU A 13 -28.64 5.17 -30.95
C LEU A 13 -27.59 6.17 -31.47
N GLY A 14 -26.30 5.82 -31.46
CA GLY A 14 -25.28 6.59 -32.17
C GLY A 14 -23.93 5.86 -32.16
N THR A 15 -23.73 4.95 -33.11
CA THR A 15 -22.84 5.08 -34.29
C THR A 15 -21.34 5.09 -33.97
N SER A 16 -20.74 3.95 -34.28
CA SER A 16 -19.32 3.60 -34.29
C SER A 16 -18.44 4.55 -35.11
N VAL A 17 -17.22 4.78 -34.63
CA VAL A 17 -15.98 5.14 -35.36
C VAL A 17 -14.82 4.92 -34.38
N ALA A 18 -13.61 4.46 -34.72
CA ALA A 18 -12.94 4.19 -35.97
C ALA A 18 -11.94 3.02 -35.79
N VAL A 19 -11.76 2.23 -36.84
CA VAL A 19 -10.64 1.28 -36.98
C VAL A 19 -9.34 2.09 -37.10
N GLY A 20 -8.43 1.90 -36.15
CA GLY A 20 -7.05 2.38 -36.24
C GLY A 20 -6.10 1.21 -36.46
N THR A 21 -5.77 0.91 -37.71
CA THR A 21 -4.60 0.09 -38.05
C THR A 21 -3.38 0.98 -38.02
N GLY A 22 -2.54 0.84 -36.99
CA GLY A 22 -1.22 1.46 -36.90
C GLY A 22 -0.13 0.40 -36.89
N VAL A 23 0.60 0.28 -37.99
CA VAL A 23 1.74 -0.62 -38.16
C VAL A 23 2.95 -0.03 -37.42
N GLY A 24 3.58 -0.83 -36.56
CA GLY A 24 4.80 -0.46 -35.85
C GLY A 24 5.83 -1.59 -35.93
N LEU A 25 6.31 -1.88 -37.14
CA LEU A 25 7.52 -2.67 -37.37
C LEU A 25 8.71 -1.87 -36.84
N GLY A 26 9.15 -2.21 -35.63
CA GLY A 26 10.37 -1.72 -35.02
C GLY A 26 11.24 -2.88 -34.58
N SER A 27 12.01 -3.44 -35.51
CA SER A 27 13.06 -4.40 -35.21
C SER A 27 14.15 -3.72 -34.39
N ALA A 28 14.40 -4.23 -33.18
CA ALA A 28 15.67 -4.04 -32.49
C ALA A 28 16.24 -5.41 -32.14
N ALA A 29 16.95 -6.01 -33.11
CA ALA A 29 17.91 -7.05 -32.82
C ALA A 29 19.20 -6.39 -32.34
N LEU A 30 19.33 -6.17 -31.03
CA LEU A 30 20.62 -5.83 -30.43
C LEU A 30 21.29 -7.12 -29.97
N THR A 31 21.98 -7.75 -30.92
CA THR A 31 23.10 -8.64 -30.63
C THR A 31 24.17 -7.77 -29.98
N SER A 32 24.31 -7.85 -28.66
CA SER A 32 25.56 -7.50 -28.00
C SER A 32 26.19 -8.80 -27.52
N LYS A 33 27.04 -9.32 -28.40
CA LYS A 33 27.97 -10.42 -28.13
C LYS A 33 29.02 -9.86 -27.16
N GLY A 34 28.74 -10.01 -25.86
CA GLY A 34 29.65 -9.70 -24.77
C GLY A 34 29.74 -10.92 -23.89
N ASP A 35 30.72 -11.78 -24.17
CA ASP A 35 31.09 -12.93 -23.35
C ASP A 35 31.38 -12.47 -21.91
N SER A 36 30.54 -12.91 -20.99
CA SER A 36 30.85 -13.00 -19.56
C SER A 36 30.05 -14.20 -19.02
N PRO A 37 30.70 -15.30 -18.60
CA PRO A 37 29.99 -16.49 -18.16
C PRO A 37 29.56 -16.27 -16.71
N PHE A 38 28.39 -15.66 -16.52
CA PHE A 38 27.74 -15.66 -15.22
C PHE A 38 26.38 -16.33 -15.35
N SER A 39 26.38 -17.62 -15.06
CA SER A 39 25.20 -18.41 -14.76
C SER A 39 24.33 -17.67 -13.75
N LYS A 40 23.20 -17.12 -14.20
CA LYS A 40 22.03 -16.90 -13.34
C LYS A 40 20.83 -17.58 -13.97
N THR A 41 20.82 -18.89 -13.78
CA THR A 41 19.60 -19.61 -13.40
C THR A 41 18.82 -18.76 -12.41
N SER A 42 17.63 -18.34 -12.80
CA SER A 42 16.55 -17.99 -11.88
C SER A 42 15.29 -18.41 -12.62
N SER A 43 15.10 -19.72 -12.75
CA SER A 43 14.17 -20.43 -11.89
C SER A 43 12.88 -19.65 -11.78
N SER A 44 11.91 -20.10 -12.58
CA SER A 44 10.51 -20.20 -12.19
C SER A 44 10.44 -20.88 -10.81
N SER A 45 10.81 -20.13 -9.78
CA SER A 45 10.57 -20.47 -8.40
C SER A 45 9.21 -19.89 -8.10
N LYS A 46 8.26 -20.81 -7.97
CA LYS A 46 7.05 -20.67 -7.19
C LYS A 46 7.47 -20.27 -5.76
N ILE A 47 7.86 -19.01 -5.55
CA ILE A 47 8.09 -18.45 -4.23
C ILE A 47 6.70 -18.48 -3.59
N PRO A 48 6.48 -19.23 -2.49
CA PRO A 48 5.25 -19.07 -1.74
C PRO A 48 5.18 -17.59 -1.38
N ALA A 49 4.17 -16.88 -1.89
CA ALA A 49 4.02 -15.44 -1.70
C ALA A 49 4.21 -15.15 -0.21
N THR A 50 5.38 -14.61 0.14
CA THR A 50 5.62 -14.11 1.49
C THR A 50 4.48 -13.14 1.77
N PRO A 51 3.78 -13.26 2.92
CA PRO A 51 2.72 -12.32 3.24
C PRO A 51 3.35 -10.94 3.13
N LYS A 52 2.79 -10.09 2.25
CA LYS A 52 3.30 -8.74 2.03
C LYS A 52 3.36 -8.08 3.41
N SER A 53 4.57 -7.89 3.94
CA SER A 53 4.75 -7.26 5.23
C SER A 53 4.12 -5.87 5.14
N CYS A 54 3.25 -5.53 6.09
CA CYS A 54 2.67 -4.20 6.12
C CYS A 54 3.81 -3.16 6.28
N LYS A 55 3.55 -1.94 5.86
CA LYS A 55 4.48 -0.82 6.09
C LYS A 55 4.05 -0.10 7.37
N ILE A 56 4.97 0.02 8.32
CA ILE A 56 4.72 0.60 9.63
C ILE A 56 5.28 2.02 9.66
N TYR A 57 4.48 2.96 10.12
CA TYR A 57 4.83 4.37 10.20
C TYR A 57 4.58 4.92 11.60
N GLN A 58 5.47 5.74 12.12
CA GLN A 58 5.34 6.44 13.40
C GLN A 58 4.95 7.90 13.14
N ILE A 59 3.84 8.34 13.71
CA ILE A 59 3.43 9.75 13.70
C ILE A 59 4.23 10.45 14.80
N GLN A 60 5.35 11.07 14.43
CA GLN A 60 6.21 11.83 15.37
C GLN A 60 5.53 13.11 15.82
N SER A 61 4.82 13.77 14.91
CA SER A 61 4.10 15.01 15.21
C SER A 61 2.89 15.16 14.30
N SER A 62 1.69 15.18 14.89
CA SER A 62 0.47 15.49 14.15
C SER A 62 0.40 16.96 13.73
N ALA A 63 1.04 17.87 14.46
CA ALA A 63 1.02 19.31 14.19
C ALA A 63 1.84 19.69 12.95
N THR A 64 3.00 19.06 12.77
CA THR A 64 3.88 19.30 11.60
C THR A 64 3.63 18.28 10.47
N GLY A 65 2.87 17.23 10.75
CA GLY A 65 2.63 16.13 9.82
C GLY A 65 3.84 15.21 9.66
N GLU A 66 4.75 15.19 10.63
CA GLU A 66 5.97 14.41 10.58
C GLU A 66 5.69 12.93 10.86
N VAL A 67 6.04 12.09 9.89
CA VAL A 67 5.84 10.64 9.92
C VAL A 67 7.15 9.96 9.52
N LYS A 68 7.54 8.94 10.28
CA LYS A 68 8.77 8.17 10.06
C LYS A 68 8.43 6.70 9.79
N SER A 69 8.97 6.14 8.71
CA SER A 69 8.85 4.69 8.47
C SER A 69 9.72 3.90 9.45
N ILE A 70 9.21 2.78 9.93
CA ILE A 70 9.92 1.86 10.82
C ILE A 70 9.69 0.42 10.40
N THR A 71 10.68 -0.45 10.63
CA THR A 71 10.54 -1.89 10.39
C THR A 71 9.90 -2.59 11.59
N GLU A 72 9.30 -3.75 11.36
CA GLU A 72 8.72 -4.57 12.43
C GLU A 72 9.76 -4.94 13.51
N GLU A 73 10.99 -5.22 13.11
CA GLU A 73 12.08 -5.56 14.04
C GLU A 73 12.52 -4.34 14.88
N ALA A 74 12.57 -3.15 14.27
CA ALA A 74 12.93 -1.93 14.96
C ALA A 74 11.86 -1.54 15.98
N ILE A 75 10.57 -1.64 15.65
CA ILE A 75 9.49 -1.35 16.60
C ILE A 75 9.45 -2.36 17.75
N LYS A 76 9.71 -3.65 17.47
CA LYS A 76 9.83 -4.69 18.50
C LYS A 76 10.98 -4.40 19.47
N THR A 77 12.11 -3.95 18.93
CA THR A 77 13.29 -3.60 19.73
C THR A 77 13.04 -2.35 20.56
N GLU A 78 12.38 -1.33 19.99
CA GLU A 78 12.06 -0.08 20.68
C GLU A 78 11.06 -0.30 21.83
N LEU A 79 10.07 -1.18 21.65
CA LEU A 79 9.09 -1.51 22.68
C LEU A 79 9.66 -2.39 23.80
N GLY A 80 10.66 -3.21 23.50
CA GLY A 80 11.27 -4.13 24.46
C GLY A 80 10.29 -5.14 25.06
N GLN A 81 10.60 -5.66 26.24
CA GLN A 81 9.72 -6.62 26.94
C GLN A 81 8.47 -5.95 27.52
N GLU A 82 8.58 -4.71 28.00
CA GLU A 82 7.46 -3.99 28.62
C GLU A 82 6.37 -3.62 27.60
N GLY A 83 6.74 -3.36 26.34
CA GLY A 83 5.81 -3.04 25.26
C GLY A 83 5.33 -4.25 24.45
N ILE A 84 5.53 -5.48 24.92
CA ILE A 84 5.21 -6.70 24.15
C ILE A 84 3.71 -6.81 23.80
N GLU A 85 2.83 -6.36 24.70
CA GLU A 85 1.39 -6.33 24.46
C GLU A 85 1.01 -5.34 23.36
N HIS A 86 1.70 -4.18 23.32
CA HIS A 86 1.53 -3.19 22.26
C HIS A 86 2.03 -3.72 20.92
N TYR A 87 3.20 -4.38 20.92
CA TYR A 87 3.73 -5.02 19.72
C TYR A 87 2.78 -6.08 19.15
N LYS A 88 2.14 -6.88 20.01
CA LYS A 88 1.13 -7.87 19.57
C LYS A 88 -0.03 -7.21 18.81
N LYS A 89 -0.56 -6.10 19.32
CA LYS A 89 -1.63 -5.33 18.65
C LYS A 89 -1.18 -4.73 17.33
N ILE A 90 0.05 -4.23 17.26
CA ILE A 90 0.65 -3.70 16.02
C ILE A 90 0.75 -4.80 14.97
N LYS A 91 1.22 -5.99 15.38
CA LYS A 91 1.34 -7.14 14.50
C LYS A 91 -0.02 -7.61 13.97
N GLU A 92 -1.02 -7.70 14.84
CA GLU A 92 -2.39 -8.06 14.44
C GLU A 92 -2.98 -7.06 13.43
N ALA A 93 -2.77 -5.76 13.65
CA ALA A 93 -3.17 -4.71 12.70
C ALA A 93 -2.42 -4.84 11.36
N CYS A 94 -1.12 -5.14 11.41
CA CYS A 94 -0.27 -5.37 10.25
C CYS A 94 -0.78 -6.54 9.39
N ASP A 95 -1.06 -7.67 10.03
CA ASP A 95 -1.59 -8.88 9.40
C ASP A 95 -2.97 -8.61 8.76
N THR A 96 -3.81 -7.84 9.46
CA THR A 96 -5.14 -7.42 8.96
C THR A 96 -5.03 -6.49 7.75
N ALA A 97 -4.02 -5.63 7.71
CA ALA A 97 -3.80 -4.69 6.61
C ALA A 97 -3.34 -5.36 5.30
N LYS A 98 -2.96 -6.66 5.32
CA LYS A 98 -2.62 -7.47 4.13
C LYS A 98 -1.63 -6.79 3.16
N GLY A 99 -0.61 -6.13 3.71
CA GLY A 99 0.38 -5.37 2.94
C GLY A 99 0.04 -3.90 2.73
N GLY A 100 -0.94 -3.37 3.46
CA GLY A 100 -1.23 -1.94 3.54
C GLY A 100 -0.29 -1.18 4.51
N ASN A 101 -0.64 0.09 4.72
CA ASN A 101 0.08 1.00 5.61
C ASN A 101 -0.61 1.05 6.97
N ILE A 102 0.17 0.95 8.05
CA ILE A 102 -0.33 1.18 9.41
C ILE A 102 0.44 2.32 10.08
N PHE A 103 -0.29 3.19 10.77
CA PHE A 103 0.27 4.34 11.46
C PHE A 103 0.16 4.18 12.98
N LEU A 104 1.26 4.43 13.67
CA LEU A 104 1.42 4.32 15.12
C LEU A 104 1.51 5.70 15.76
N SER A 105 1.01 5.81 16.98
CA SER A 105 0.92 7.07 17.72
C SER A 105 1.21 6.84 19.21
N LYS A 106 1.65 7.91 19.89
CA LYS A 106 1.93 7.96 21.34
C LYS A 106 0.87 8.74 22.12
N LYS A 107 -0.33 8.94 21.55
CA LYS A 107 -1.35 9.85 22.13
C LYS A 107 -1.88 9.40 23.51
N GLY A 108 -2.04 8.09 23.72
CA GLY A 108 -2.57 7.54 24.97
C GLY A 108 -1.47 7.33 25.99
N ASP A 109 -0.61 6.35 25.71
CA ASP A 109 0.64 6.17 26.47
C ASP A 109 1.78 6.87 25.74
N LYS A 110 2.35 7.91 26.36
CA LYS A 110 3.48 8.64 25.81
C LYS A 110 4.76 7.80 25.76
N ARG A 111 4.81 6.67 26.48
CA ARG A 111 5.97 5.78 26.54
C ARG A 111 6.03 4.86 25.33
N TYR A 112 4.90 4.28 24.93
CA TYR A 112 4.85 3.22 23.92
C TYR A 112 4.11 3.63 22.65
N TRP A 113 4.68 3.26 21.51
CA TRP A 113 3.98 3.34 20.23
C TRP A 113 2.84 2.33 20.20
N GLN A 114 1.67 2.80 19.81
CA GLN A 114 0.48 1.96 19.73
C GLN A 114 -0.26 2.22 18.42
N TYR A 115 -0.90 1.16 17.94
CA TYR A 115 -1.84 1.26 16.84
C TYR A 115 -3.18 1.79 17.36
N TYR A 116 -3.69 2.84 16.71
CA TYR A 116 -5.02 3.37 16.95
C TYR A 116 -5.80 3.39 15.62
N PRO A 117 -6.94 2.70 15.53
CA PRO A 117 -7.78 2.71 14.33
C PRO A 117 -8.19 4.12 13.92
N GLU A 118 -8.60 4.96 14.88
CA GLU A 118 -9.01 6.33 14.60
C GLU A 118 -7.87 7.25 14.10
N ASP A 119 -6.61 6.83 14.26
CA ASP A 119 -5.46 7.61 13.78
C ASP A 119 -5.19 7.33 12.28
N GLN A 120 -5.72 6.25 11.71
CA GLN A 120 -5.53 5.91 10.30
C GLN A 120 -6.26 6.90 9.36
N ASP A 121 -7.37 7.48 9.82
CA ASP A 121 -8.18 8.43 9.04
C ASP A 121 -7.83 9.91 9.29
N LYS A 122 -6.82 10.17 10.14
CA LYS A 122 -6.41 11.53 10.47
C LYS A 122 -5.85 12.27 9.25
N GLN A 123 -6.06 13.59 9.26
CA GLN A 123 -5.56 14.47 8.20
C GLN A 123 -4.04 14.36 8.01
N THR A 124 -3.26 14.19 9.09
CA THR A 124 -1.82 13.95 9.01
C THR A 124 -1.47 12.73 8.16
N VAL A 125 -2.19 11.62 8.32
CA VAL A 125 -1.97 10.40 7.55
C VAL A 125 -2.34 10.61 6.08
N LYS A 126 -3.48 11.24 5.82
CA LYS A 126 -3.92 11.59 4.46
C LYS A 126 -2.89 12.45 3.73
N GLN A 127 -2.43 13.52 4.37
CA GLN A 127 -1.39 14.40 3.83
C GLN A 127 -0.07 13.67 3.58
N TYR A 128 0.31 12.73 4.44
CA TYR A 128 1.51 11.94 4.24
C TYR A 128 1.40 11.03 3.01
N LEU A 129 0.26 10.34 2.84
CA LEU A 129 0.01 9.46 1.70
C LEU A 129 -0.08 10.24 0.38
N GLU A 130 -0.69 11.44 0.39
CA GLU A 130 -0.72 12.34 -0.77
C GLU A 130 0.68 12.79 -1.19
N LYS A 131 1.54 13.13 -0.21
CA LYS A 131 2.93 13.51 -0.47
C LYS A 131 3.81 12.33 -0.87
N ASN A 132 3.45 11.11 -0.47
CA ASN A 132 4.23 9.91 -0.69
C ASN A 132 3.37 8.80 -1.32
N PRO A 133 2.95 8.93 -2.60
CA PRO A 133 2.02 7.99 -3.25
C PRO A 133 2.58 6.58 -3.45
N ASN A 134 3.89 6.39 -3.30
CA ASN A 134 4.55 5.07 -3.34
C ASN A 134 4.72 4.43 -1.95
N SER A 135 4.19 5.08 -0.90
CA SER A 135 4.12 4.55 0.46
C SER A 135 3.09 3.46 0.55
#